data_AF-A0A087Y4C0-F1
#
_entry.id   AF-A0A087Y4C0-F1
#
_cell.length_a   1.000
_cell.length_b   1.000
_cell.length_c   1.000
_cell.angle_alpha   90.00
_cell.angle_beta   90.00
_cell.angle_gamma   90.00
#
_symmetry.space_group_name_H-M   'P 1'
#
loop_
_entity.id
_entity.type
_entity.pdbx_description
1 polymer ?
#
loop_
_entity_poly.entity_id
_entity_poly.type
_entity_poly.pdbx_seq_one_letter_code
_entity_poly.pdbx_strand_id
1 'polypeptide(L)'
;MATVRVTPSRETGRPAASTPLSPTRISRLQEKQDLQHLNDRLAVYIDRVRSLELENDRLMVKVSEKEEVTTREVTGLKALYEAELADARRVLDETAKDRARLQIDLGKVQADLDEATRSSKKKDNDLTAALSRANGLEGQLNKSEATLATALSQNAALISELADVKNQLVKAEDSHAVAKRQLEAETLMRVDLENRCQSLSEELEFRKNMFEEEMRESRHRQEQRIVEVDSGVRQDYEFKLAQALQDLRKQHDEQISLYKEELEQTFKAKLDNAKMSSEINDKAMGAAREELQESRTRMESLGYQLAALQKQVSASEDRIRELEDILSAERDKHRRAVEAKEQEMTELRERMNAQLSEYQELLDVKLALDMEINAYRKLLEGEEHRLKLSPTPSAQVTVSRISGSSSSRSSKRKRGEVEAADLSELAKGDEQLLVSEEATASGAITISPTDMDGNAVTLNNQSEQDQPLGNWRLKRQVDDGEEVVYKFSPKFVLKAGQSVTVWSADAGVAHSPPTDLLWKSQASWGTGSVIITSLTNVDGEEVARRNVTKTQMEVENEDGTEEEMAQKVKVSSRECAIM
;
A
#
# COMPACT_ATOMS: atom_id res chain seq x y z
N MET A 1 -135.05 144.98 -7.80
CA MET A 1 -135.09 145.57 -6.44
C MET A 1 -135.27 147.08 -6.63
N ALA A 2 -136.44 147.64 -6.27
CA ALA A 2 -136.85 148.03 -4.91
C ALA A 2 -136.22 149.40 -4.53
N THR A 3 -136.94 150.52 -4.77
CA THR A 3 -137.59 151.40 -3.74
C THR A 3 -136.60 152.24 -2.92
N VAL A 4 -136.77 153.55 -2.70
CA VAL A 4 -137.91 154.22 -2.00
C VAL A 4 -138.27 155.60 -2.64
N ARG A 5 -139.39 156.20 -2.22
CA ARG A 5 -140.05 157.41 -2.76
C ARG A 5 -140.60 158.29 -1.62
N VAL A 6 -140.34 159.62 -1.62
CA VAL A 6 -140.99 160.60 -0.71
C VAL A 6 -141.23 161.96 -1.41
N THR A 7 -142.34 162.60 -1.06
CA THR A 7 -142.82 163.99 -1.35
C THR A 7 -143.62 164.47 -0.10
N PRO A 8 -144.23 165.68 0.05
CA PRO A 8 -144.55 166.75 -0.91
C PRO A 8 -144.31 168.21 -0.37
N SER A 9 -145.20 169.17 -0.67
CA SER A 9 -145.05 170.64 -0.54
C SER A 9 -146.21 171.34 0.21
N ARG A 10 -146.03 172.61 0.68
CA ARG A 10 -147.13 173.62 0.82
C ARG A 10 -146.72 175.08 1.12
N GLU A 11 -147.58 176.00 0.65
CA GLU A 11 -148.05 177.30 1.22
C GLU A 11 -147.23 178.62 1.31
N THR A 12 -147.67 179.58 0.47
CA THR A 12 -148.11 180.98 0.76
C THR A 12 -147.32 181.97 1.64
N GLY A 13 -147.08 183.17 1.09
CA GLY A 13 -146.93 184.43 1.83
C GLY A 13 -146.97 185.64 0.88
N ARG A 14 -147.64 186.76 1.23
CA ARG A 14 -147.81 187.92 0.33
C ARG A 14 -147.57 189.30 0.99
N PRO A 15 -146.74 190.13 0.35
CA PRO A 15 -146.91 191.59 0.19
C PRO A 15 -147.15 191.93 -1.33
N ALA A 16 -147.39 193.15 -1.81
CA ALA A 16 -147.52 194.48 -1.21
C ALA A 16 -148.56 195.33 -2.00
N ALA A 17 -148.64 196.61 -1.67
CA ALA A 17 -149.12 197.73 -2.50
C ALA A 17 -148.05 198.87 -2.42
N SER A 18 -148.06 200.01 -3.12
CA SER A 18 -149.16 200.72 -3.82
C SER A 18 -148.69 201.67 -4.96
N THR A 19 -149.68 202.15 -5.71
CA THR A 19 -149.81 203.31 -6.65
C THR A 19 -149.17 204.65 -6.21
N PRO A 20 -149.02 205.73 -7.06
CA PRO A 20 -149.97 206.32 -8.06
C PRO A 20 -149.46 206.42 -9.54
N LEU A 21 -150.28 206.37 -10.61
CA LEU A 21 -151.33 207.29 -11.17
C LEU A 21 -150.78 208.62 -11.77
N SER A 22 -150.72 208.87 -13.10
CA SER A 22 -151.76 209.24 -14.11
C SER A 22 -151.47 210.66 -14.73
N PRO A 23 -152.26 211.27 -15.67
CA PRO A 23 -152.33 210.91 -17.11
C PRO A 23 -152.38 212.09 -18.15
N THR A 24 -151.95 211.86 -19.41
CA THR A 24 -152.25 212.64 -20.66
C THR A 24 -151.78 214.12 -20.74
N ARG A 25 -151.54 214.78 -21.90
CA ARG A 25 -151.85 214.56 -23.35
C ARG A 25 -150.63 214.99 -24.23
N ILE A 26 -150.63 214.61 -25.54
CA ILE A 26 -149.67 215.03 -26.61
C ILE A 26 -148.26 214.38 -26.44
N SER A 27 -147.51 213.91 -27.46
CA SER A 27 -147.68 213.88 -28.93
C SER A 27 -147.50 212.47 -29.50
N ARG A 28 -148.17 212.14 -30.62
CA ARG A 28 -148.35 210.76 -31.14
C ARG A 28 -147.30 210.28 -32.15
N LEU A 29 -146.20 211.01 -32.34
CA LEU A 29 -145.24 210.76 -33.42
C LEU A 29 -144.03 209.91 -32.98
N GLN A 30 -143.57 210.08 -31.73
CA GLN A 30 -142.33 209.51 -31.21
C GLN A 30 -142.35 207.97 -31.17
N GLU A 31 -143.44 207.42 -30.61
CA GLU A 31 -143.65 206.01 -30.28
C GLU A 31 -143.50 205.05 -31.48
N LYS A 32 -143.70 205.55 -32.71
CA LYS A 32 -143.51 204.76 -33.94
C LYS A 32 -142.03 204.56 -34.30
N GLN A 33 -141.16 205.55 -34.02
CA GLN A 33 -139.73 205.45 -34.34
C GLN A 33 -139.03 204.47 -33.41
N ASP A 34 -139.35 204.51 -32.12
CA ASP A 34 -138.77 203.62 -31.11
C ASP A 34 -139.06 202.13 -31.41
N LEU A 35 -140.29 201.81 -31.85
CA LEU A 35 -140.68 200.44 -32.26
C LEU A 35 -139.94 199.94 -33.50
N GLN A 36 -139.60 200.82 -34.45
CA GLN A 36 -138.80 200.44 -35.61
C GLN A 36 -137.35 200.19 -35.20
N HIS A 37 -136.77 201.09 -34.41
CA HIS A 37 -135.40 201.00 -33.92
C HIS A 37 -135.17 199.78 -32.99
N LEU A 38 -136.24 199.28 -32.34
CA LEU A 38 -136.24 198.03 -31.58
C LEU A 38 -136.27 196.79 -32.49
N ASN A 39 -137.04 196.80 -33.57
CA ASN A 39 -137.11 195.69 -34.53
C ASN A 39 -135.79 195.50 -35.30
N ASP A 40 -135.17 196.60 -35.75
CA ASP A 40 -133.86 196.54 -36.44
C ASP A 40 -132.78 195.93 -35.51
N ARG A 41 -132.85 196.28 -34.21
CA ARG A 41 -131.97 195.72 -33.17
C ARG A 41 -132.27 194.25 -32.89
N LEU A 42 -133.54 193.83 -32.92
CA LEU A 42 -133.93 192.41 -32.82
C LEU A 42 -133.42 191.59 -34.01
N ALA A 43 -133.46 192.12 -35.24
CA ALA A 43 -132.92 191.45 -36.42
C ALA A 43 -131.42 191.18 -36.28
N VAL A 44 -130.63 192.17 -35.85
CA VAL A 44 -129.19 192.00 -35.58
C VAL A 44 -128.94 190.96 -34.47
N TYR A 45 -129.78 190.89 -33.44
CA TYR A 45 -129.69 189.83 -32.44
C TYR A 45 -130.03 188.44 -33.01
N ILE A 46 -131.06 188.32 -33.85
CA ILE A 46 -131.45 187.04 -34.48
C ILE A 46 -130.35 186.52 -35.39
N ASP A 47 -129.76 187.37 -36.24
CA ASP A 47 -128.66 186.93 -37.11
C ASP A 47 -127.36 186.66 -36.33
N ARG A 48 -127.14 187.35 -35.20
CA ARG A 48 -126.03 186.99 -34.29
C ARG A 48 -126.27 185.67 -33.56
N VAL A 49 -127.52 185.36 -33.17
CA VAL A 49 -127.90 184.06 -32.61
C VAL A 49 -127.70 182.96 -33.65
N ARG A 50 -128.20 183.12 -34.89
CA ARG A 50 -127.95 182.17 -35.99
C ARG A 50 -126.47 181.96 -36.29
N SER A 51 -125.68 183.03 -36.26
CA SER A 51 -124.23 182.93 -36.41
C SER A 51 -123.57 182.13 -35.28
N LEU A 52 -124.09 182.21 -34.05
CA LEU A 52 -123.61 181.46 -32.91
C LEU A 52 -124.13 180.01 -32.91
N GLU A 53 -125.36 179.76 -33.38
CA GLU A 53 -125.92 178.43 -33.59
C GLU A 53 -125.08 177.66 -34.63
N LEU A 54 -124.82 178.25 -35.80
CA LEU A 54 -123.96 177.66 -36.84
C LEU A 54 -122.50 177.48 -36.38
N GLU A 55 -121.98 178.38 -35.53
CA GLU A 55 -120.63 178.22 -34.95
C GLU A 55 -120.61 177.10 -33.89
N ASN A 56 -121.66 176.97 -33.09
CA ASN A 56 -121.81 175.92 -32.09
C ASN A 56 -122.02 174.53 -32.75
N ASP A 57 -122.85 174.42 -33.78
CA ASP A 57 -122.99 173.20 -34.59
C ASP A 57 -121.63 172.79 -35.20
N ARG A 58 -120.88 173.75 -35.73
CA ARG A 58 -119.52 173.50 -36.26
C ARG A 58 -118.53 173.11 -35.18
N LEU A 59 -118.68 173.59 -33.94
CA LEU A 59 -117.88 173.17 -32.79
C LEU A 59 -118.27 171.76 -32.35
N MET A 60 -119.57 171.43 -32.30
CA MET A 60 -120.07 170.08 -32.01
C MET A 60 -119.55 169.06 -33.02
N VAL A 61 -119.59 169.37 -34.32
CA VAL A 61 -118.98 168.52 -35.36
C VAL A 61 -117.48 168.31 -35.10
N LYS A 62 -116.72 169.38 -34.83
CA LYS A 62 -115.28 169.27 -34.50
C LYS A 62 -114.99 168.51 -33.21
N VAL A 63 -115.89 168.54 -32.24
CA VAL A 63 -115.78 167.74 -31.00
C VAL A 63 -116.03 166.27 -31.35
N SER A 64 -117.11 165.93 -32.07
CA SER A 64 -117.37 164.56 -32.50
C SER A 64 -116.27 164.01 -33.42
N GLU A 65 -115.72 164.81 -34.34
CA GLU A 65 -114.58 164.44 -35.19
C GLU A 65 -113.34 164.10 -34.33
N LYS A 66 -113.06 164.91 -33.30
CA LYS A 66 -111.95 164.65 -32.38
C LYS A 66 -112.18 163.44 -31.49
N GLU A 67 -113.39 163.25 -30.96
CA GLU A 67 -113.75 162.07 -30.18
C GLU A 67 -113.69 160.79 -31.04
N GLU A 68 -114.15 160.85 -32.29
CA GLU A 68 -114.01 159.77 -33.27
C GLU A 68 -112.55 159.49 -33.66
N VAL A 69 -111.70 160.50 -33.79
CA VAL A 69 -110.25 160.30 -34.04
C VAL A 69 -109.58 159.72 -32.81
N THR A 70 -109.76 160.31 -31.62
CA THR A 70 -109.16 159.82 -30.37
C THR A 70 -109.61 158.40 -30.03
N THR A 71 -110.88 158.04 -30.24
CA THR A 71 -111.35 156.66 -30.02
C THR A 71 -110.79 155.67 -31.05
N ARG A 72 -110.64 156.05 -32.33
CA ARG A 72 -109.94 155.26 -33.34
C ARG A 72 -108.45 155.09 -33.01
N GLU A 73 -107.76 156.14 -32.60
CA GLU A 73 -106.35 156.11 -32.18
C GLU A 73 -106.15 155.22 -30.96
N VAL A 74 -106.95 155.40 -29.90
CA VAL A 74 -106.87 154.57 -28.68
C VAL A 74 -107.20 153.11 -28.97
N THR A 75 -108.16 152.83 -29.85
CA THR A 75 -108.51 151.46 -30.25
C THR A 75 -107.44 150.84 -31.16
N GLY A 76 -106.80 151.62 -32.03
CA GLY A 76 -105.66 151.22 -32.85
C GLY A 76 -104.42 150.90 -32.00
N LEU A 77 -104.06 151.78 -31.06
CA LEU A 77 -102.97 151.55 -30.10
C LEU A 77 -103.25 150.34 -29.21
N LYS A 78 -104.50 150.17 -28.76
CA LYS A 78 -104.91 148.97 -28.03
C LYS A 78 -104.72 147.71 -28.88
N ALA A 79 -105.17 147.71 -30.13
CA ALA A 79 -105.03 146.55 -31.03
C ALA A 79 -103.55 146.23 -31.33
N LEU A 80 -102.70 147.25 -31.48
CA LEU A 80 -101.24 147.07 -31.63
C LEU A 80 -100.63 146.43 -30.37
N TYR A 81 -100.92 146.96 -29.17
CA TYR A 81 -100.41 146.36 -27.92
C TYR A 81 -100.99 144.96 -27.65
N GLU A 82 -102.25 144.69 -28.02
CA GLU A 82 -102.84 143.35 -27.91
C GLU A 82 -102.17 142.36 -28.90
N ALA A 83 -101.77 142.81 -30.09
CA ALA A 83 -100.99 142.02 -31.04
C ALA A 83 -99.54 141.78 -30.55
N GLU A 84 -98.84 142.82 -30.08
CA GLU A 84 -97.48 142.71 -29.51
C GLU A 84 -97.47 141.77 -28.29
N LEU A 85 -98.47 141.85 -27.42
CA LEU A 85 -98.63 140.93 -26.28
C LEU A 85 -98.97 139.50 -26.73
N ALA A 86 -99.70 139.32 -27.84
CA ALA A 86 -99.97 138.00 -28.39
C ALA A 86 -98.71 137.36 -28.99
N ASP A 87 -97.92 138.11 -29.77
CA ASP A 87 -96.64 137.63 -30.31
C ASP A 87 -95.60 137.40 -29.22
N ALA A 88 -95.49 138.27 -28.21
CA ALA A 88 -94.61 138.07 -27.06
C ALA A 88 -94.96 136.79 -26.29
N ARG A 89 -96.26 136.50 -26.09
CA ARG A 89 -96.73 135.23 -25.52
C ARG A 89 -96.42 134.03 -26.42
N ARG A 90 -96.64 134.16 -27.74
CA ARG A 90 -96.33 133.10 -28.71
C ARG A 90 -94.84 132.74 -28.70
N VAL A 91 -93.94 133.73 -28.67
CA VAL A 91 -92.49 133.54 -28.57
C VAL A 91 -92.09 132.95 -27.20
N LEU A 92 -92.76 133.33 -26.11
CA LEU A 92 -92.56 132.72 -24.80
C LEU A 92 -92.96 131.23 -24.82
N ASP A 93 -94.13 130.89 -25.38
CA ASP A 93 -94.59 129.51 -25.51
C ASP A 93 -93.71 128.67 -26.45
N GLU A 94 -93.22 129.25 -27.55
CA GLU A 94 -92.27 128.61 -28.47
C GLU A 94 -90.92 128.34 -27.80
N THR A 95 -90.32 129.36 -27.16
CA THR A 95 -89.05 129.20 -26.42
C THR A 95 -89.19 128.28 -25.19
N ALA A 96 -90.37 128.22 -24.54
CA ALA A 96 -90.65 127.26 -23.49
C ALA A 96 -90.73 125.81 -24.02
N LYS A 97 -91.37 125.60 -25.18
CA LYS A 97 -91.40 124.28 -25.86
C LYS A 97 -90.00 123.85 -26.30
N ASP A 98 -89.20 124.76 -26.85
CA ASP A 98 -87.83 124.45 -27.28
C ASP A 98 -86.88 124.23 -26.10
N ARG A 99 -87.02 124.98 -25.00
CA ARG A 99 -86.34 124.66 -23.74
C ARG A 99 -86.72 123.28 -23.22
N ALA A 100 -88.01 122.90 -23.27
CA ALA A 100 -88.46 121.58 -22.82
C ALA A 100 -87.92 120.45 -23.72
N ARG A 101 -87.89 120.65 -25.05
CA ARG A 101 -87.26 119.74 -26.02
C ARG A 101 -85.77 119.56 -25.70
N LEU A 102 -85.02 120.65 -25.62
CA LEU A 102 -83.58 120.64 -25.31
C LEU A 102 -83.28 120.02 -23.94
N GLN A 103 -84.15 120.19 -22.93
CA GLN A 103 -84.00 119.54 -21.63
C GLN A 103 -84.25 118.02 -21.70
N ILE A 104 -85.22 117.57 -22.51
CA ILE A 104 -85.46 116.14 -22.78
C ILE A 104 -84.28 115.54 -23.55
N ASP A 105 -83.78 116.22 -24.58
CA ASP A 105 -82.69 115.72 -25.43
C ASP A 105 -81.34 115.74 -24.70
N LEU A 106 -81.09 116.72 -23.83
CA LEU A 106 -79.98 116.69 -22.88
C LEU A 106 -80.07 115.47 -21.94
N GLY A 107 -81.27 115.17 -21.43
CA GLY A 107 -81.50 113.99 -20.58
C GLY A 107 -81.25 112.66 -21.31
N LYS A 108 -81.62 112.56 -22.60
CA LYS A 108 -81.28 111.40 -23.45
C LYS A 108 -79.77 111.27 -23.62
N VAL A 109 -79.10 112.33 -24.08
CA VAL A 109 -77.64 112.32 -24.32
C VAL A 109 -76.85 112.04 -23.03
N GLN A 110 -77.35 112.48 -21.88
CA GLN A 110 -76.79 112.11 -20.57
C GLN A 110 -76.96 110.61 -20.27
N ALA A 111 -78.14 110.03 -20.52
CA ALA A 111 -78.37 108.59 -20.35
C ALA A 111 -77.54 107.74 -21.32
N ASP A 112 -77.45 108.15 -22.59
CA ASP A 112 -76.64 107.49 -23.63
C ASP A 112 -75.14 107.51 -23.27
N LEU A 113 -74.65 108.64 -22.72
CA LEU A 113 -73.28 108.77 -22.22
C LEU A 113 -73.04 107.90 -20.97
N ASP A 114 -74.01 107.81 -20.08
CA ASP A 114 -73.95 106.94 -18.90
C ASP A 114 -73.91 105.46 -19.29
N GLU A 115 -74.70 105.04 -20.29
CA GLU A 115 -74.65 103.68 -20.82
C GLU A 115 -73.32 103.42 -21.57
N ALA A 116 -72.87 104.35 -22.42
CA ALA A 116 -71.60 104.23 -23.14
C ALA A 116 -70.40 104.13 -22.20
N THR A 117 -70.35 104.92 -21.11
CA THR A 117 -69.27 104.85 -20.12
C THR A 117 -69.33 103.59 -19.25
N ARG A 118 -70.52 103.08 -18.92
CA ARG A 118 -70.68 101.75 -18.27
C ARG A 118 -70.23 100.63 -19.20
N SER A 119 -70.55 100.72 -20.49
CA SER A 119 -70.17 99.78 -21.55
C SER A 119 -68.65 99.77 -21.78
N SER A 120 -68.00 100.94 -21.81
CA SER A 120 -66.53 101.04 -21.84
C SER A 120 -65.92 100.38 -20.62
N LYS A 121 -66.29 100.81 -19.41
CA LYS A 121 -65.74 100.25 -18.15
C LYS A 121 -65.88 98.72 -18.07
N LYS A 122 -66.96 98.15 -18.60
CA LYS A 122 -67.10 96.70 -18.73
C LYS A 122 -66.07 96.10 -19.70
N LYS A 123 -65.95 96.65 -20.91
CA LYS A 123 -64.95 96.20 -21.91
C LYS A 123 -63.51 96.37 -21.41
N ASP A 124 -63.21 97.44 -20.68
CA ASP A 124 -61.91 97.71 -20.09
C ASP A 124 -61.55 96.65 -19.02
N ASN A 125 -62.52 96.26 -18.18
CA ASN A 125 -62.39 95.15 -17.23
C ASN A 125 -62.26 93.78 -17.94
N ASP A 126 -63.09 93.50 -18.94
CA ASP A 126 -63.08 92.26 -19.72
C ASP A 126 -61.74 92.09 -20.48
N LEU A 127 -61.19 93.19 -21.02
CA LEU A 127 -59.86 93.27 -21.66
C LEU A 127 -58.75 93.04 -20.63
N THR A 128 -58.81 93.69 -19.47
CA THR A 128 -57.83 93.49 -18.38
C THR A 128 -57.80 92.03 -17.91
N ALA A 129 -58.96 91.39 -17.78
CA ALA A 129 -59.07 89.97 -17.48
C ALA A 129 -58.55 89.08 -18.63
N ALA A 130 -58.73 89.47 -19.89
CA ALA A 130 -58.16 88.76 -21.03
C ALA A 130 -56.63 88.84 -21.08
N LEU A 131 -56.04 90.02 -20.85
CA LEU A 131 -54.59 90.24 -20.76
C LEU A 131 -53.99 89.45 -19.59
N SER A 132 -54.63 89.45 -18.42
CA SER A 132 -54.19 88.65 -17.27
C SER A 132 -54.17 87.14 -17.59
N ARG A 133 -55.17 86.63 -18.33
CA ARG A 133 -55.18 85.24 -18.81
C ARG A 133 -54.09 84.97 -19.86
N ALA A 134 -53.86 85.90 -20.79
CA ALA A 134 -52.81 85.76 -21.82
C ALA A 134 -51.42 85.64 -21.18
N ASN A 135 -51.05 86.58 -20.30
CA ASN A 135 -49.79 86.54 -19.55
C ASN A 135 -49.65 85.26 -18.71
N GLY A 136 -50.77 84.74 -18.18
CA GLY A 136 -50.81 83.48 -17.45
C GLY A 136 -50.54 82.25 -18.32
N LEU A 137 -51.02 82.25 -19.57
CA LEU A 137 -50.78 81.20 -20.56
C LEU A 137 -49.36 81.27 -21.14
N GLU A 138 -48.84 82.46 -21.44
CA GLU A 138 -47.43 82.68 -21.81
C GLU A 138 -46.49 82.17 -20.70
N GLY A 139 -46.82 82.48 -19.43
CA GLY A 139 -46.11 81.96 -18.26
C GLY A 139 -46.24 80.44 -18.04
N GLN A 140 -47.16 79.75 -18.72
CA GLN A 140 -47.23 78.28 -18.77
C GLN A 140 -46.47 77.74 -19.98
N LEU A 141 -46.59 78.37 -21.15
CA LEU A 141 -45.84 78.04 -22.37
C LEU A 141 -44.33 78.06 -22.10
N ASN A 142 -43.81 79.18 -21.59
CA ASN A 142 -42.39 79.35 -21.28
C ASN A 142 -41.86 78.29 -20.29
N LYS A 143 -42.71 77.82 -19.36
CA LYS A 143 -42.36 76.71 -18.45
C LYS A 143 -42.32 75.38 -19.18
N SER A 144 -43.30 75.10 -20.04
CA SER A 144 -43.35 73.87 -20.84
C SER A 144 -42.17 73.79 -21.82
N GLU A 145 -41.82 74.90 -22.48
CA GLU A 145 -40.65 75.02 -23.36
C GLU A 145 -39.34 74.80 -22.59
N ALA A 146 -39.19 75.40 -21.39
CA ALA A 146 -38.03 75.15 -20.54
C ALA A 146 -37.92 73.66 -20.13
N THR A 147 -39.03 73.01 -19.75
CA THR A 147 -39.01 71.57 -19.43
C THR A 147 -38.71 70.70 -20.66
N LEU A 148 -39.19 71.08 -21.85
CA LEU A 148 -38.87 70.39 -23.10
C LEU A 148 -37.39 70.53 -23.45
N ALA A 149 -36.81 71.74 -23.32
CA ALA A 149 -35.39 71.98 -23.53
C ALA A 149 -34.50 71.16 -22.58
N THR A 150 -34.87 71.06 -21.29
CA THR A 150 -34.14 70.19 -20.35
C THR A 150 -34.28 68.70 -20.70
N ALA A 151 -35.47 68.25 -21.11
CA ALA A 151 -35.70 66.85 -21.49
C ALA A 151 -34.94 66.47 -22.77
N LEU A 152 -34.88 67.37 -23.77
CA LEU A 152 -34.10 67.17 -25.00
C LEU A 152 -32.60 67.12 -24.70
N SER A 153 -32.10 67.98 -23.81
CA SER A 153 -30.70 67.96 -23.36
C SER A 153 -30.34 66.65 -22.65
N GLN A 154 -31.20 66.19 -21.73
CA GLN A 154 -31.05 64.88 -21.07
C GLN A 154 -31.11 63.71 -22.07
N ASN A 155 -32.00 63.77 -23.07
CA ASN A 155 -32.09 62.75 -24.10
C ASN A 155 -30.82 62.68 -24.96
N ALA A 156 -30.25 63.83 -25.34
CA ALA A 156 -28.98 63.91 -26.06
C ALA A 156 -27.80 63.35 -25.24
N ALA A 157 -27.73 63.65 -23.94
CA ALA A 157 -26.73 63.08 -23.04
C ALA A 157 -26.85 61.54 -22.95
N LEU A 158 -28.05 61.02 -22.72
CA LEU A 158 -28.31 59.57 -22.69
C LEU A 158 -28.01 58.87 -24.03
N ILE A 159 -28.21 59.55 -25.16
CA ILE A 159 -27.81 59.03 -26.49
C ILE A 159 -26.29 58.91 -26.59
N SER A 160 -25.52 59.88 -26.05
CA SER A 160 -24.06 59.80 -26.00
C SER A 160 -23.60 58.66 -25.09
N GLU A 161 -24.14 58.56 -23.87
CA GLU A 161 -23.82 57.47 -22.93
C GLU A 161 -24.13 56.09 -23.52
N LEU A 162 -25.27 55.94 -24.20
CA LEU A 162 -25.62 54.69 -24.91
C LEU A 162 -24.70 54.40 -26.11
N ALA A 163 -24.13 55.41 -26.76
CA ALA A 163 -23.11 55.21 -27.79
C ALA A 163 -21.78 54.75 -27.18
N ASP A 164 -21.34 55.37 -26.09
CA ASP A 164 -20.11 55.00 -25.39
C ASP A 164 -20.18 53.61 -24.76
N VAL A 165 -21.31 53.24 -24.14
CA VAL A 165 -21.53 51.88 -23.61
C VAL A 165 -21.54 50.84 -24.74
N LYS A 166 -22.13 51.13 -25.91
CA LYS A 166 -22.02 50.25 -27.09
C LYS A 166 -20.59 50.11 -27.60
N ASN A 167 -19.84 51.22 -27.64
CA ASN A 167 -18.42 51.22 -28.04
C ASN A 167 -17.55 50.44 -27.04
N GLN A 168 -17.91 50.41 -25.75
CA GLN A 168 -17.26 49.56 -24.74
C GLN A 168 -17.64 48.08 -24.89
N LEU A 169 -18.92 47.79 -25.15
CA LEU A 169 -19.40 46.42 -25.38
C LEU A 169 -18.68 45.77 -26.57
N VAL A 170 -18.62 46.43 -27.72
CA VAL A 170 -17.92 45.91 -28.91
C VAL A 170 -16.44 45.61 -28.63
N LYS A 171 -15.75 46.49 -27.89
CA LYS A 171 -14.35 46.26 -27.48
C LYS A 171 -14.20 45.06 -26.51
N ALA A 172 -15.18 44.83 -25.64
CA ALA A 172 -15.21 43.66 -24.77
C ALA A 172 -15.49 42.37 -25.56
N GLU A 173 -16.40 42.41 -26.53
CA GLU A 173 -16.72 41.30 -27.43
C GLU A 173 -15.52 40.93 -28.33
N ASP A 174 -14.84 41.92 -28.92
CA ASP A 174 -13.62 41.74 -29.73
C ASP A 174 -12.49 41.13 -28.91
N SER A 175 -12.21 41.68 -27.72
CA SER A 175 -11.12 41.18 -26.85
C SER A 175 -11.42 39.78 -26.30
N HIS A 176 -12.67 39.48 -25.94
CA HIS A 176 -13.11 38.12 -25.63
C HIS A 176 -12.96 37.17 -26.82
N ALA A 177 -13.29 37.59 -28.03
CA ALA A 177 -13.10 36.78 -29.24
C ALA A 177 -11.62 36.55 -29.58
N VAL A 178 -10.72 37.48 -29.26
CA VAL A 178 -9.26 37.27 -29.36
C VAL A 178 -8.79 36.26 -28.30
N ALA A 179 -9.15 36.46 -27.03
CA ALA A 179 -8.78 35.57 -25.93
C ALA A 179 -9.29 34.13 -26.15
N LYS A 180 -10.50 33.96 -26.69
CA LYS A 180 -11.05 32.66 -27.06
C LYS A 180 -10.22 31.96 -28.13
N ARG A 181 -9.84 32.65 -29.23
CA ARG A 181 -8.99 32.07 -30.29
C ARG A 181 -7.58 31.74 -29.79
N GLN A 182 -7.04 32.53 -28.86
CA GLN A 182 -5.77 32.24 -28.18
C GLN A 182 -5.88 30.96 -27.33
N LEU A 183 -6.95 30.82 -26.53
CA LEU A 183 -7.20 29.60 -25.77
C LEU A 183 -7.36 28.37 -26.68
N GLU A 184 -8.11 28.50 -27.78
CA GLU A 184 -8.27 27.43 -28.78
C GLU A 184 -6.90 27.01 -29.37
N ALA A 185 -6.06 27.97 -29.75
CA ALA A 185 -4.71 27.70 -30.26
C ALA A 185 -3.79 27.05 -29.21
N GLU A 186 -3.76 27.56 -27.97
CA GLU A 186 -2.96 27.00 -26.87
C GLU A 186 -3.44 25.60 -26.46
N THR A 187 -4.75 25.32 -26.48
CA THR A 187 -5.25 23.96 -26.21
C THR A 187 -4.85 22.97 -27.31
N LEU A 188 -4.79 23.38 -28.57
CA LEU A 188 -4.30 22.56 -29.67
C LEU A 188 -2.78 22.34 -29.58
N MET A 189 -2.01 23.39 -29.28
CA MET A 189 -0.57 23.33 -29.05
C MET A 189 -0.23 22.39 -27.88
N ARG A 190 -0.99 22.46 -26.78
CA ARG A 190 -0.82 21.58 -25.62
C ARG A 190 -1.08 20.12 -25.99
N VAL A 191 -2.13 19.82 -26.77
CA VAL A 191 -2.44 18.46 -27.22
C VAL A 191 -1.38 17.91 -28.19
N ASP A 192 -0.83 18.73 -29.09
CA ASP A 192 0.28 18.30 -29.97
C ASP A 192 1.54 17.96 -29.16
N LEU A 193 1.86 18.77 -28.13
CA LEU A 193 2.96 18.50 -27.20
C LEU A 193 2.69 17.27 -26.31
N GLU A 194 1.46 17.07 -25.83
CA GLU A 194 1.04 15.88 -25.07
C GLU A 194 1.24 14.61 -25.93
N ASN A 195 0.72 14.60 -27.17
CA ASN A 195 0.91 13.50 -28.12
C ASN A 195 2.40 13.24 -28.41
N ARG A 196 3.19 14.30 -28.61
CA ARG A 196 4.63 14.17 -28.92
C ARG A 196 5.43 13.64 -27.72
N CYS A 197 5.09 14.05 -26.51
CA CYS A 197 5.65 13.50 -25.28
C CYS A 197 5.29 12.01 -25.12
N GLN A 198 4.05 11.62 -25.43
CA GLN A 198 3.64 10.22 -25.45
C GLN A 198 4.49 9.41 -26.45
N SER A 199 4.56 9.81 -27.73
CA SER A 199 5.36 9.10 -28.73
C SER A 199 6.85 9.00 -28.37
N LEU A 200 7.42 10.04 -27.73
CA LEU A 200 8.79 9.99 -27.22
C LEU A 200 8.96 9.04 -26.02
N SER A 201 7.95 8.92 -25.16
CA SER A 201 7.97 7.93 -24.07
C SER A 201 7.87 6.49 -24.57
N GLU A 202 7.01 6.24 -25.58
CA GLU A 202 6.88 4.95 -26.27
C GLU A 202 8.18 4.58 -27.01
N GLU A 203 8.84 5.53 -27.68
CA GLU A 203 10.14 5.33 -28.33
C GLU A 203 11.26 5.03 -27.31
N LEU A 204 11.22 5.68 -26.13
CA LEU A 204 12.18 5.48 -25.05
C LEU A 204 11.97 4.13 -24.36
N GLU A 205 10.73 3.72 -24.13
CA GLU A 205 10.37 2.41 -23.58
C GLU A 205 10.71 1.27 -24.56
N PHE A 206 10.41 1.44 -25.86
CA PHE A 206 10.88 0.52 -26.89
C PHE A 206 12.41 0.38 -26.89
N ARG A 207 13.16 1.49 -26.78
CA ARG A 207 14.62 1.45 -26.65
C ARG A 207 15.10 0.74 -25.38
N LYS A 208 14.46 0.97 -24.22
CA LYS A 208 14.77 0.24 -22.98
C LYS A 208 14.57 -1.26 -23.19
N ASN A 209 13.41 -1.67 -23.68
CA ASN A 209 13.07 -3.07 -23.91
C ASN A 209 14.05 -3.74 -24.89
N MET A 210 14.46 -3.04 -25.95
CA MET A 210 15.52 -3.49 -26.86
C MET A 210 16.88 -3.65 -26.16
N PHE A 211 17.34 -2.66 -25.39
CA PHE A 211 18.60 -2.76 -24.65
C PHE A 211 18.56 -3.85 -23.56
N GLU A 212 17.41 -4.07 -22.92
CA GLU A 212 17.21 -5.17 -21.98
C GLU A 212 17.23 -6.53 -22.69
N GLU A 213 16.63 -6.64 -23.87
CA GLU A 213 16.71 -7.84 -24.73
C GLU A 213 18.15 -8.14 -25.16
N GLU A 214 18.90 -7.13 -25.64
CA GLU A 214 20.31 -7.24 -26.00
C GLU A 214 21.19 -7.59 -24.80
N MET A 215 20.97 -6.96 -23.64
CA MET A 215 21.70 -7.26 -22.39
C MET A 215 21.33 -8.62 -21.81
N ARG A 216 20.12 -9.11 -22.05
CA ARG A 216 19.70 -10.48 -21.68
C ARG A 216 20.39 -11.48 -22.59
N GLU A 217 20.35 -11.30 -23.91
CA GLU A 217 21.03 -12.19 -24.86
C GLU A 217 22.56 -12.14 -24.71
N SER A 218 23.13 -10.98 -24.36
CA SER A 218 24.58 -10.84 -24.09
C SER A 218 25.00 -11.57 -22.82
N ARG A 219 24.27 -11.38 -21.70
CA ARG A 219 24.46 -12.18 -20.47
C ARG A 219 24.28 -13.67 -20.75
N HIS A 220 23.30 -14.03 -21.59
CA HIS A 220 23.03 -15.40 -21.95
C HIS A 220 24.16 -16.02 -22.78
N ARG A 221 24.68 -15.33 -23.79
CA ARG A 221 25.89 -15.74 -24.55
C ARG A 221 27.15 -15.81 -23.67
N GLN A 222 27.17 -15.16 -22.50
CA GLN A 222 28.23 -15.32 -21.52
C GLN A 222 27.99 -16.55 -20.62
N GLU A 223 26.78 -16.71 -20.08
CA GLU A 223 26.33 -17.89 -19.34
C GLU A 223 26.54 -19.18 -20.13
N GLN A 224 26.20 -19.19 -21.43
CA GLN A 224 26.47 -20.34 -22.31
C GLN A 224 27.95 -20.69 -22.36
N ARG A 225 28.83 -19.71 -22.54
CA ARG A 225 30.29 -19.94 -22.59
C ARG A 225 30.88 -20.31 -21.24
N ILE A 226 30.25 -19.91 -20.13
CA ILE A 226 30.62 -20.37 -18.79
C ILE A 226 30.24 -21.85 -18.65
N VAL A 227 28.99 -22.23 -18.95
CA VAL A 227 28.55 -23.64 -18.89
C VAL A 227 29.33 -24.54 -19.87
N GLU A 228 29.65 -24.06 -21.07
CA GLU A 228 30.51 -24.78 -22.03
C GLU A 228 31.94 -25.00 -21.50
N VAL A 229 32.50 -24.03 -20.78
CA VAL A 229 33.81 -24.16 -20.13
C VAL A 229 33.74 -25.05 -18.89
N ASP A 230 32.73 -24.88 -18.03
CA ASP A 230 32.59 -25.63 -16.79
C ASP A 230 32.25 -27.10 -17.05
N SER A 231 31.35 -27.40 -18.01
CA SER A 231 31.06 -28.77 -18.45
C SER A 231 32.28 -29.40 -19.14
N GLY A 232 33.01 -28.63 -19.96
CA GLY A 232 34.29 -29.06 -20.54
C GLY A 232 35.33 -29.38 -19.47
N VAL A 233 35.48 -28.53 -18.44
CA VAL A 233 36.40 -28.70 -17.31
C VAL A 233 35.99 -29.88 -16.42
N ARG A 234 34.69 -30.06 -16.15
CA ARG A 234 34.13 -31.24 -15.46
C ARG A 234 34.49 -32.51 -16.19
N GLN A 235 34.18 -32.60 -17.49
CA GLN A 235 34.50 -33.77 -18.31
C GLN A 235 36.02 -34.04 -18.37
N ASP A 236 36.85 -32.99 -18.36
CA ASP A 236 38.30 -33.10 -18.27
C ASP A 236 38.76 -33.62 -16.89
N TYR A 237 38.08 -33.27 -15.80
CA TYR A 237 38.33 -33.79 -14.44
C TYR A 237 37.83 -35.23 -14.28
N GLU A 238 36.61 -35.54 -14.73
CA GLU A 238 36.06 -36.90 -14.79
C GLU A 238 36.99 -37.83 -15.56
N PHE A 239 37.43 -37.42 -16.75
CA PHE A 239 38.35 -38.21 -17.57
C PHE A 239 39.68 -38.46 -16.85
N LYS A 240 40.28 -37.44 -16.23
CA LYS A 240 41.54 -37.59 -15.45
C LYS A 240 41.35 -38.47 -14.22
N LEU A 241 40.21 -38.37 -13.53
CA LEU A 241 39.87 -39.20 -12.37
C LEU A 241 39.61 -40.65 -12.78
N ALA A 242 38.85 -40.88 -13.85
CA ALA A 242 38.59 -42.21 -14.41
C ALA A 242 39.88 -42.87 -14.92
N GLN A 243 40.75 -42.12 -15.59
CA GLN A 243 42.08 -42.58 -16.01
C GLN A 243 42.95 -42.94 -14.79
N ALA A 244 43.02 -42.08 -13.77
CA ALA A 244 43.77 -42.38 -12.55
C ALA A 244 43.23 -43.60 -11.79
N LEU A 245 41.90 -43.77 -11.72
CA LEU A 245 41.25 -44.95 -11.15
C LEU A 245 41.49 -46.21 -11.99
N GLN A 246 41.54 -46.09 -13.32
CA GLN A 246 41.87 -47.19 -14.22
C GLN A 246 43.34 -47.60 -14.11
N ASP A 247 44.27 -46.65 -14.03
CA ASP A 247 45.68 -46.92 -13.82
C ASP A 247 45.95 -47.51 -12.43
N LEU A 248 45.25 -47.06 -11.39
CA LEU A 248 45.34 -47.62 -10.04
C LEU A 248 44.74 -49.04 -9.96
N ARG A 249 43.62 -49.31 -10.66
CA ARG A 249 43.11 -50.68 -10.85
C ARG A 249 44.12 -51.55 -11.59
N LYS A 250 44.69 -51.06 -12.69
CA LYS A 250 45.71 -51.76 -13.49
C LYS A 250 46.97 -52.06 -12.67
N GLN A 251 47.42 -51.14 -11.81
CA GLN A 251 48.52 -51.37 -10.87
C GLN A 251 48.18 -52.45 -9.84
N HIS A 252 46.95 -52.49 -9.32
CA HIS A 252 46.51 -53.57 -8.44
C HIS A 252 46.37 -54.91 -9.16
N ASP A 253 45.85 -54.95 -10.39
CA ASP A 253 45.80 -56.17 -11.22
C ASP A 253 47.21 -56.68 -11.56
N GLU A 254 48.16 -55.78 -11.85
CA GLU A 254 49.58 -56.09 -12.05
C GLU A 254 50.22 -56.63 -10.76
N GLN A 255 49.97 -56.00 -9.61
CA GLN A 255 50.41 -56.51 -8.29
C GLN A 255 49.84 -57.89 -7.99
N ILE A 256 48.54 -58.11 -8.23
CA ILE A 256 47.87 -59.41 -8.04
C ILE A 256 48.43 -60.45 -9.01
N SER A 257 48.73 -60.08 -10.26
CA SER A 257 49.37 -60.98 -11.23
C SER A 257 50.79 -61.34 -10.81
N LEU A 258 51.59 -60.38 -10.33
CA LEU A 258 52.93 -60.63 -9.80
C LEU A 258 52.90 -61.54 -8.57
N TYR A 259 52.04 -61.25 -7.57
CA TYR A 259 51.87 -62.13 -6.42
C TYR A 259 51.36 -63.53 -6.81
N LYS A 260 50.49 -63.63 -7.82
CA LYS A 260 50.05 -64.92 -8.36
C LYS A 260 51.20 -65.66 -9.06
N GLU A 261 52.03 -64.97 -9.83
CA GLU A 261 53.21 -65.56 -10.48
C GLU A 261 54.27 -65.99 -9.47
N GLU A 262 54.54 -65.21 -8.42
CA GLU A 262 55.40 -65.59 -7.30
C GLU A 262 54.84 -66.80 -6.54
N LEU A 263 53.53 -66.84 -6.28
CA LEU A 263 52.87 -68.01 -5.70
C LEU A 263 53.00 -69.22 -6.62
N GLU A 264 52.71 -69.10 -7.92
CA GLU A 264 52.90 -70.17 -8.90
C GLU A 264 54.35 -70.63 -8.98
N GLN A 265 55.33 -69.73 -8.93
CA GLN A 265 56.76 -70.06 -8.92
C GLN A 265 57.15 -70.79 -7.64
N THR A 266 56.69 -70.36 -6.46
CA THR A 266 56.94 -71.09 -5.21
C THR A 266 56.20 -72.43 -5.14
N PHE A 267 55.02 -72.57 -5.76
CA PHE A 267 54.33 -73.86 -5.91
C PHE A 267 55.07 -74.79 -6.88
N LYS A 268 55.54 -74.29 -8.02
CA LYS A 268 56.40 -75.04 -8.97
C LYS A 268 57.69 -75.48 -8.28
N ALA A 269 58.40 -74.58 -7.59
CA ALA A 269 59.59 -74.91 -6.82
C ALA A 269 59.33 -75.91 -5.68
N LYS A 270 58.18 -75.85 -4.99
CA LYS A 270 57.79 -76.86 -3.98
C LYS A 270 57.49 -78.22 -4.63
N LEU A 271 56.79 -78.24 -5.77
CA LEU A 271 56.52 -79.45 -6.54
C LEU A 271 57.81 -80.08 -7.07
N ASP A 272 58.75 -79.30 -7.59
CA ASP A 272 60.01 -79.80 -8.13
C ASP A 272 60.97 -80.24 -7.02
N ASN A 273 61.01 -79.55 -5.87
CA ASN A 273 61.68 -80.09 -4.67
C ASN A 273 61.02 -81.40 -4.19
N ALA A 274 59.69 -81.52 -4.23
CA ALA A 274 58.99 -82.76 -3.90
C ALA A 274 59.34 -83.90 -4.87
N LYS A 275 59.33 -83.64 -6.20
CA LYS A 275 59.80 -84.59 -7.23
C LYS A 275 61.25 -85.01 -6.98
N MET A 276 62.16 -84.06 -6.78
CA MET A 276 63.57 -84.35 -6.51
C MET A 276 63.74 -85.16 -5.22
N SER A 277 62.94 -84.91 -4.18
CA SER A 277 62.95 -85.71 -2.96
C SER A 277 62.39 -87.13 -3.17
N SER A 278 61.37 -87.30 -4.03
CA SER A 278 60.90 -88.61 -4.48
C SER A 278 62.00 -89.32 -5.27
N GLU A 279 62.60 -88.68 -6.27
CA GLU A 279 63.68 -89.25 -7.06
C GLU A 279 64.89 -89.66 -6.21
N ILE A 280 65.25 -88.88 -5.18
CA ILE A 280 66.31 -89.25 -4.22
C ILE A 280 65.89 -90.48 -3.41
N ASN A 281 64.64 -90.54 -2.96
CA ASN A 281 64.09 -91.70 -2.26
C ASN A 281 63.97 -92.95 -3.16
N ASP A 282 63.61 -92.78 -4.43
CA ASP A 282 63.53 -93.84 -5.45
C ASP A 282 64.93 -94.36 -5.82
N LYS A 283 65.93 -93.46 -5.92
CA LYS A 283 67.35 -93.83 -6.12
C LYS A 283 67.91 -94.55 -4.89
N ALA A 284 67.55 -94.13 -3.67
CA ALA A 284 67.91 -94.82 -2.43
C ALA A 284 67.22 -96.19 -2.30
N MET A 285 65.95 -96.30 -2.70
CA MET A 285 65.21 -97.57 -2.79
C MET A 285 65.75 -98.49 -3.90
N GLY A 286 66.33 -97.92 -4.96
CA GLY A 286 67.10 -98.64 -5.97
C GLY A 286 68.37 -99.25 -5.37
N ALA A 287 69.23 -98.42 -4.78
CA ALA A 287 70.45 -98.87 -4.12
C ALA A 287 70.18 -99.93 -3.04
N ALA A 288 69.17 -99.73 -2.18
CA ALA A 288 68.79 -100.71 -1.16
C ALA A 288 68.27 -102.04 -1.75
N ARG A 289 67.68 -102.03 -2.96
CA ARG A 289 67.30 -103.26 -3.69
C ARG A 289 68.52 -103.95 -4.31
N GLU A 290 69.47 -103.19 -4.83
CA GLU A 290 70.73 -103.73 -5.37
C GLU A 290 71.57 -104.35 -4.25
N GLU A 291 71.76 -103.67 -3.12
CA GLU A 291 72.39 -104.21 -1.90
C GLU A 291 71.69 -105.48 -1.40
N LEU A 292 70.36 -105.53 -1.41
CA LEU A 292 69.59 -106.71 -1.02
C LEU A 292 69.80 -107.89 -2.00
N GLN A 293 69.92 -107.62 -3.30
CA GLN A 293 70.18 -108.64 -4.32
C GLN A 293 71.64 -109.13 -4.28
N GLU A 294 72.58 -108.25 -3.97
CA GLU A 294 73.98 -108.56 -3.68
C GLU A 294 74.14 -109.36 -2.37
N SER A 295 73.32 -109.10 -1.35
CA SER A 295 73.25 -109.89 -0.12
C SER A 295 72.67 -111.29 -0.41
N ARG A 296 71.61 -111.37 -1.20
CA ARG A 296 70.94 -112.61 -1.59
C ARG A 296 71.87 -113.54 -2.39
N THR A 297 72.57 -113.03 -3.40
CA THR A 297 73.54 -113.82 -4.18
C THR A 297 74.74 -114.26 -3.34
N ARG A 298 75.21 -113.46 -2.38
CA ARG A 298 76.19 -113.92 -1.38
C ARG A 298 75.65 -115.06 -0.51
N MET A 299 74.43 -114.96 0.00
CA MET A 299 73.81 -116.06 0.76
C MET A 299 73.66 -117.35 -0.06
N GLU A 300 73.23 -117.24 -1.32
CA GLU A 300 73.08 -118.39 -2.23
C GLU A 300 74.45 -119.08 -2.49
N SER A 301 75.53 -118.32 -2.68
CA SER A 301 76.89 -118.88 -2.84
C SER A 301 77.45 -119.54 -1.57
N LEU A 302 77.18 -119.00 -0.38
CA LEU A 302 77.54 -119.63 0.89
C LEU A 302 76.70 -120.89 1.18
N GLY A 303 75.43 -120.91 0.75
CA GLY A 303 74.57 -122.09 0.82
C GLY A 303 75.14 -123.29 0.05
N TYR A 304 75.69 -123.07 -1.15
CA TYR A 304 76.40 -124.11 -1.91
C TYR A 304 77.63 -124.66 -1.17
N GLN A 305 78.38 -123.82 -0.47
CA GLN A 305 79.57 -124.25 0.29
C GLN A 305 79.19 -125.08 1.53
N LEU A 306 78.14 -124.68 2.26
CA LEU A 306 77.59 -125.45 3.37
C LEU A 306 77.09 -126.83 2.93
N ALA A 307 76.32 -126.90 1.84
CA ALA A 307 75.78 -128.16 1.33
C ALA A 307 76.88 -129.17 0.93
N ALA A 308 77.99 -128.70 0.39
CA ALA A 308 79.14 -129.55 0.06
C ALA A 308 79.81 -130.15 1.31
N LEU A 309 80.08 -129.34 2.34
CA LEU A 309 80.68 -129.78 3.59
C LEU A 309 79.75 -130.73 4.37
N GLN A 310 78.45 -130.43 4.41
CA GLN A 310 77.48 -131.23 5.18
C GLN A 310 77.32 -132.65 4.61
N LYS A 311 77.45 -132.82 3.29
CA LYS A 311 77.49 -134.14 2.63
C LYS A 311 78.78 -134.93 2.94
N GLN A 312 79.89 -134.24 3.20
CA GLN A 312 81.14 -134.89 3.61
C GLN A 312 81.09 -135.36 5.06
N VAL A 313 80.40 -134.62 5.94
CA VAL A 313 80.16 -135.01 7.34
C VAL A 313 79.31 -136.27 7.42
N SER A 314 78.13 -136.32 6.78
CA SER A 314 77.23 -137.49 6.88
C SER A 314 77.88 -138.79 6.43
N ALA A 315 78.66 -138.75 5.34
CA ALA A 315 79.40 -139.90 4.82
C ALA A 315 80.50 -140.42 5.78
N SER A 316 80.97 -139.58 6.73
CA SER A 316 81.87 -140.00 7.79
C SER A 316 81.15 -140.57 9.01
N GLU A 317 79.97 -140.03 9.35
CA GLU A 317 79.15 -140.51 10.48
C GLU A 317 78.55 -141.90 10.23
N ASP A 318 78.02 -142.15 9.03
CA ASP A 318 77.41 -143.44 8.68
C ASP A 318 78.41 -144.60 8.84
N ARG A 319 79.68 -144.35 8.47
CA ARG A 319 80.80 -145.30 8.58
C ARG A 319 81.30 -145.51 10.01
N ILE A 320 80.96 -144.63 10.95
CA ILE A 320 81.22 -144.82 12.38
C ILE A 320 80.15 -145.75 12.97
N ARG A 321 78.86 -145.53 12.67
CA ARG A 321 77.76 -146.34 13.22
C ARG A 321 77.86 -147.83 12.85
N GLU A 322 78.24 -148.16 11.61
CA GLU A 322 78.48 -149.56 11.20
C GLU A 322 79.54 -150.27 12.07
N LEU A 323 80.57 -149.55 12.52
CA LEU A 323 81.65 -150.10 13.35
C LEU A 323 81.23 -150.20 14.83
N GLU A 324 80.36 -149.32 15.31
CA GLU A 324 79.84 -149.35 16.68
C GLU A 324 78.80 -150.47 16.88
N ASP A 325 77.91 -150.69 15.92
CA ASP A 325 76.86 -151.73 16.01
C ASP A 325 77.46 -153.14 16.09
N ILE A 326 78.43 -153.47 15.23
CA ILE A 326 79.13 -154.78 15.24
C ILE A 326 79.79 -155.03 16.61
N LEU A 327 80.43 -154.00 17.17
CA LEU A 327 81.19 -154.08 18.42
C LEU A 327 80.27 -154.09 19.66
N SER A 328 79.03 -153.60 19.54
CA SER A 328 77.99 -153.77 20.55
C SER A 328 77.43 -155.20 20.59
N ALA A 329 77.21 -155.81 19.41
CA ALA A 329 76.56 -157.11 19.27
C ALA A 329 77.38 -158.25 19.89
N GLU A 330 78.71 -158.22 19.80
CA GLU A 330 79.57 -159.24 20.45
C GLU A 330 79.56 -159.09 21.98
N ARG A 331 79.60 -157.87 22.51
CA ARG A 331 79.61 -157.61 23.97
C ARG A 331 78.39 -158.20 24.67
N ASP A 332 77.20 -158.01 24.11
CA ASP A 332 75.95 -158.54 24.68
C ASP A 332 75.75 -160.04 24.42
N LYS A 333 76.51 -160.63 23.50
CA LYS A 333 76.58 -162.09 23.32
C LYS A 333 77.41 -162.74 24.42
N HIS A 334 78.51 -162.10 24.82
CA HIS A 334 79.32 -162.54 25.97
C HIS A 334 78.60 -162.32 27.32
N ARG A 335 77.92 -161.18 27.51
CA ARG A 335 77.21 -160.84 28.76
C ARG A 335 76.22 -161.94 29.18
N ARG A 336 75.30 -162.33 28.28
CA ARG A 336 74.27 -163.35 28.53
C ARG A 336 74.85 -164.74 28.84
N ALA A 337 76.04 -165.05 28.33
CA ALA A 337 76.71 -166.33 28.60
C ALA A 337 77.29 -166.41 30.03
N VAL A 338 77.65 -165.27 30.63
CA VAL A 338 78.09 -165.19 32.03
C VAL A 338 76.89 -165.29 32.96
N GLU A 339 75.84 -164.48 32.75
CA GLU A 339 74.63 -164.43 33.58
C GLU A 339 73.98 -165.83 33.74
N ALA A 340 73.90 -166.62 32.66
CA ALA A 340 73.38 -167.99 32.70
C ALA A 340 74.24 -168.94 33.56
N LYS A 341 75.56 -168.76 33.60
CA LYS A 341 76.47 -169.59 34.40
C LYS A 341 76.53 -169.18 35.86
N GLU A 342 76.28 -167.91 36.17
CA GLU A 342 76.11 -167.45 37.54
C GLU A 342 74.83 -168.00 38.19
N GLN A 343 73.74 -168.13 37.42
CA GLN A 343 72.48 -168.72 37.88
C GLN A 343 72.60 -170.22 38.21
N GLU A 344 73.24 -171.03 37.35
CA GLU A 344 73.57 -172.44 37.65
C GLU A 344 74.40 -172.57 38.94
N MET A 345 75.36 -171.67 39.15
CA MET A 345 76.21 -171.63 40.34
C MET A 345 75.45 -171.24 41.61
N THR A 346 74.39 -170.44 41.53
CA THR A 346 73.55 -170.13 42.70
C THR A 346 72.68 -171.31 43.12
N GLU A 347 71.99 -172.00 42.20
CA GLU A 347 71.14 -173.15 42.58
C GLU A 347 71.96 -174.30 43.20
N LEU A 348 73.18 -174.54 42.69
CA LEU A 348 74.07 -175.56 43.25
C LEU A 348 74.54 -175.22 44.67
N ARG A 349 74.72 -173.93 44.99
CA ARG A 349 75.07 -173.47 46.34
C ARG A 349 73.91 -173.62 47.31
N GLU A 350 72.68 -173.31 46.90
CA GLU A 350 71.50 -173.50 47.75
C GLU A 350 71.23 -174.98 48.04
N ARG A 351 71.36 -175.85 47.02
CA ARG A 351 71.28 -177.32 47.21
C ARG A 351 72.37 -177.83 48.17
N MET A 352 73.60 -177.33 48.07
CA MET A 352 74.68 -177.74 48.98
C MET A 352 74.48 -177.21 50.41
N ASN A 353 73.92 -175.99 50.59
CA ASN A 353 73.59 -175.46 51.91
C ASN A 353 72.46 -176.27 52.59
N ALA A 354 71.47 -176.75 51.82
CA ALA A 354 70.45 -177.66 52.35
C ALA A 354 71.08 -178.96 52.89
N GLN A 355 71.95 -179.61 52.11
CA GLN A 355 72.65 -180.81 52.56
C GLN A 355 73.58 -180.56 53.76
N LEU A 356 74.24 -179.40 53.83
CA LEU A 356 75.04 -179.02 55.00
C LEU A 356 74.18 -178.84 56.27
N SER A 357 72.91 -178.42 56.13
CA SER A 357 71.96 -178.38 57.25
C SER A 357 71.51 -179.76 57.69
N GLU A 358 71.33 -180.72 56.77
CA GLU A 358 71.06 -182.13 57.12
C GLU A 358 72.26 -182.76 57.85
N TYR A 359 73.50 -182.38 57.49
CA TYR A 359 74.70 -182.78 58.23
C TYR A 359 74.88 -182.08 59.59
N GLN A 360 74.29 -180.90 59.82
CA GLN A 360 74.26 -180.26 61.14
C GLN A 360 73.49 -181.15 62.14
N GLU A 361 72.27 -181.57 61.79
CA GLU A 361 71.44 -182.41 62.66
C GLU A 361 72.08 -183.79 62.90
N LEU A 362 72.70 -184.39 61.90
CA LEU A 362 73.35 -185.70 62.04
C LEU A 362 74.64 -185.64 62.90
N LEU A 363 75.38 -184.52 62.85
CA LEU A 363 76.55 -184.33 63.71
C LEU A 363 76.15 -184.09 65.18
N ASP A 364 75.05 -183.39 65.43
CA ASP A 364 74.56 -183.14 66.79
C ASP A 364 74.01 -184.43 67.43
N VAL A 365 73.46 -185.38 66.66
CA VAL A 365 73.17 -186.76 67.12
C VAL A 365 74.46 -187.52 67.45
N LYS A 366 75.55 -187.33 66.69
CA LYS A 366 76.85 -187.95 66.94
C LYS A 366 77.56 -187.36 68.18
N LEU A 367 77.26 -186.11 68.53
CA LEU A 367 77.71 -185.42 69.75
C LEU A 367 77.29 -186.17 71.03
N ALA A 368 76.10 -186.78 71.04
CA ALA A 368 75.63 -187.60 72.16
C ALA A 368 76.46 -188.88 72.34
N LEU A 369 76.70 -189.65 71.26
CA LEU A 369 77.38 -190.95 71.33
C LEU A 369 78.89 -190.84 71.65
N ASP A 370 79.57 -189.80 71.16
CA ASP A 370 81.00 -189.59 71.47
C ASP A 370 81.22 -189.23 72.95
N MET A 371 80.26 -188.55 73.58
CA MET A 371 80.28 -188.25 75.02
C MET A 371 80.15 -189.51 75.88
N GLU A 372 79.38 -190.50 75.43
CA GLU A 372 79.28 -191.81 76.09
C GLU A 372 80.55 -192.64 75.90
N ILE A 373 81.23 -192.54 74.75
CA ILE A 373 82.43 -193.35 74.45
C ILE A 373 83.70 -192.80 75.09
N ASN A 374 84.02 -191.51 75.01
CA ASN A 374 85.31 -191.01 75.51
C ASN A 374 85.32 -190.66 77.02
N ALA A 375 84.21 -190.88 77.72
CA ALA A 375 84.25 -191.17 79.16
C ALA A 375 85.20 -192.35 79.48
N TYR A 376 85.33 -193.34 78.56
CA TYR A 376 86.24 -194.48 78.69
C TYR A 376 87.69 -194.22 78.24
N ARG A 377 87.99 -193.11 77.53
CA ARG A 377 89.38 -192.70 77.18
C ARG A 377 90.00 -191.68 78.13
N LYS A 378 89.28 -191.24 79.17
CA LYS A 378 89.78 -190.33 80.22
C LYS A 378 90.79 -191.02 81.18
N LEU A 379 91.54 -192.00 80.67
CA LEU A 379 92.35 -192.99 81.38
C LEU A 379 93.61 -193.41 80.60
N LEU A 380 93.69 -193.15 79.29
CA LEU A 380 94.81 -193.55 78.42
C LEU A 380 95.23 -192.38 77.53
N GLU A 381 96.47 -191.92 77.76
CA GLU A 381 97.31 -191.08 76.89
C GLU A 381 96.75 -189.70 76.46
N GLY A 382 97.51 -188.60 76.46
CA GLY A 382 98.94 -188.43 76.73
C GLY A 382 99.69 -187.88 75.52
N GLU A 383 99.94 -186.57 75.52
CA GLU A 383 101.02 -185.89 74.76
C GLU A 383 100.85 -185.62 73.22
N GLU A 384 101.67 -184.67 72.73
CA GLU A 384 102.18 -184.43 71.34
C GLU A 384 101.43 -183.69 70.16
N HIS A 385 101.94 -182.47 69.80
CA HIS A 385 102.33 -181.94 68.44
C HIS A 385 101.29 -181.31 67.40
N ARG A 386 101.53 -180.34 66.44
CA ARG A 386 102.40 -179.10 66.23
C ARG A 386 102.25 -178.30 64.82
N LEU A 387 102.02 -176.93 64.74
CA LEU A 387 102.46 -175.83 63.72
C LEU A 387 101.51 -175.03 62.65
N LYS A 388 101.93 -174.00 61.78
CA LYS A 388 101.27 -172.59 61.47
C LYS A 388 101.22 -171.76 60.03
N LEU A 389 100.52 -170.53 59.88
CA LEU A 389 100.41 -169.37 58.77
C LEU A 389 99.80 -167.89 59.22
N SER A 390 99.42 -166.67 58.60
CA SER A 390 99.51 -165.70 57.34
C SER A 390 98.78 -164.20 57.35
N PRO A 391 98.96 -163.11 56.45
CA PRO A 391 98.48 -161.59 56.52
C PRO A 391 98.04 -160.61 55.23
N THR A 392 97.68 -159.22 55.29
CA THR A 392 97.75 -157.99 54.25
C THR A 392 97.02 -156.47 54.35
N PRO A 393 96.43 -155.60 53.35
CA PRO A 393 96.54 -154.04 53.12
C PRO A 393 95.34 -152.97 52.64
N SER A 394 95.48 -151.58 52.35
CA SER A 394 94.41 -150.49 51.85
C SER A 394 94.75 -148.94 51.31
N ALA A 395 93.81 -147.97 50.85
CA ALA A 395 93.92 -146.50 50.25
C ALA A 395 92.56 -145.57 50.04
N GLN A 396 92.21 -144.28 49.49
CA GLN A 396 92.56 -142.79 49.05
C GLN A 396 91.27 -141.88 48.52
N VAL A 397 90.99 -140.57 48.00
CA VAL A 397 91.36 -139.03 47.75
C VAL A 397 90.18 -138.16 46.93
N THR A 398 89.83 -136.83 46.50
CA THR A 398 90.04 -135.24 46.30
C THR A 398 88.69 -134.34 45.92
N VAL A 399 88.32 -133.04 45.45
CA VAL A 399 88.60 -131.48 45.18
C VAL A 399 87.28 -130.61 44.60
N SER A 400 86.88 -129.30 44.18
CA SER A 400 87.13 -127.77 43.71
C SER A 400 85.81 -126.76 43.70
N ARG A 401 85.42 -125.45 43.24
CA ARG A 401 85.75 -124.01 42.61
C ARG A 401 84.57 -122.83 42.53
N ILE A 402 84.68 -121.50 42.01
CA ILE A 402 83.71 -120.22 41.99
C ILE A 402 83.87 -119.02 40.84
N SER A 403 83.32 -117.74 40.52
CA SER A 403 82.31 -116.51 40.77
C SER A 403 82.25 -115.37 39.58
N GLY A 404 81.63 -114.10 39.28
CA GLY A 404 80.69 -112.85 39.65
C GLY A 404 80.69 -111.60 38.55
N SER A 405 80.09 -110.31 38.34
CA SER A 405 79.07 -109.13 38.68
C SER A 405 78.96 -107.91 37.54
N SER A 406 78.36 -106.62 37.38
CA SER A 406 77.28 -105.53 37.81
C SER A 406 77.14 -104.09 36.96
N SER A 407 76.12 -103.08 37.01
CA SER A 407 76.01 -101.66 36.27
C SER A 407 74.84 -100.50 36.51
N SER A 408 74.73 -99.21 35.90
CA SER A 408 73.69 -98.00 36.10
C SER A 408 73.52 -96.66 35.11
N ARG A 409 72.53 -95.62 35.21
CA ARG A 409 72.20 -94.30 34.33
C ARG A 409 71.30 -92.98 34.85
N SER A 410 70.96 -91.82 34.11
CA SER A 410 70.26 -90.44 34.53
C SER A 410 69.49 -89.33 33.53
N SER A 411 68.91 -88.08 33.91
CA SER A 411 68.15 -86.90 33.10
C SER A 411 67.89 -85.41 33.78
N LYS A 412 67.15 -84.20 33.50
CA LYS A 412 66.16 -83.37 32.56
C LYS A 412 65.94 -81.73 32.82
N ARG A 413 65.04 -80.83 32.16
CA ARG A 413 64.73 -79.24 32.24
C ARG A 413 63.31 -78.65 31.61
N LYS A 414 62.63 -77.40 31.46
CA LYS A 414 62.26 -75.90 31.92
C LYS A 414 60.77 -75.44 31.38
N ARG A 415 60.00 -74.26 31.23
CA ARG A 415 59.92 -72.69 31.12
C ARG A 415 58.62 -72.00 31.82
N GLY A 416 57.95 -70.77 31.70
CA GLY A 416 57.72 -69.51 30.82
C GLY A 416 56.89 -68.24 31.43
N GLU A 417 56.61 -67.06 30.75
CA GLU A 417 56.31 -65.63 31.31
C GLU A 417 55.51 -64.48 30.41
N VAL A 418 54.61 -63.44 30.85
CA VAL A 418 53.97 -62.16 30.13
C VAL A 418 52.92 -61.10 30.83
N GLU A 419 52.54 -59.83 30.31
CA GLU A 419 51.68 -58.58 30.82
C GLU A 419 51.01 -57.53 29.73
N ALA A 420 50.27 -56.31 29.73
CA ALA A 420 49.28 -55.27 30.43
C ALA A 420 48.88 -53.94 29.49
N ALA A 421 48.08 -52.75 29.56
CA ALA A 421 46.89 -51.90 30.14
C ALA A 421 46.66 -50.42 29.40
N ASP A 422 45.81 -49.27 29.45
CA ASP A 422 44.48 -48.52 29.92
C ASP A 422 44.29 -46.99 29.26
N LEU A 423 43.38 -45.88 29.29
CA LEU A 423 41.97 -45.24 29.68
C LEU A 423 41.56 -43.73 29.06
N SER A 424 40.46 -42.88 29.37
CA SER A 424 39.91 -41.55 28.67
C SER A 424 38.95 -40.36 29.36
N GLU A 425 38.20 -39.35 28.67
CA GLU A 425 37.75 -37.86 29.03
C GLU A 425 36.25 -37.14 28.82
N LEU A 426 35.98 -35.75 28.68
CA LEU A 426 34.65 -34.90 28.86
C LEU A 426 34.34 -33.41 28.19
N ALA A 427 33.10 -32.98 27.72
CA ALA A 427 32.37 -31.59 27.70
C ALA A 427 31.43 -31.12 26.46
N LYS A 428 30.66 -29.96 26.49
CA LYS A 428 29.49 -29.52 25.59
C LYS A 428 29.59 -28.15 24.79
N GLY A 429 28.68 -27.87 23.82
CA GLY A 429 28.53 -26.61 22.99
C GLY A 429 27.08 -26.05 22.76
N ASP A 430 26.90 -25.05 21.87
CA ASP A 430 25.77 -24.06 21.81
C ASP A 430 25.26 -23.71 20.36
N GLU A 431 24.12 -23.00 20.18
CA GLU A 431 23.45 -22.70 18.88
C GLU A 431 23.65 -21.26 18.33
N GLN A 432 23.47 -21.03 17.01
CA GLN A 432 23.76 -19.74 16.36
C GLN A 432 22.74 -19.32 15.28
N LEU A 433 22.46 -18.01 15.15
CA LEU A 433 21.40 -17.45 14.28
C LEU A 433 21.93 -16.27 13.43
N LEU A 434 21.40 -16.11 12.20
CA LEU A 434 21.84 -15.09 11.24
C LEU A 434 20.75 -14.04 10.93
N VAL A 435 21.18 -12.78 10.80
CA VAL A 435 20.35 -11.63 10.40
C VAL A 435 21.10 -10.83 9.35
N SER A 436 20.40 -10.42 8.29
CA SER A 436 20.90 -9.57 7.21
C SER A 436 20.12 -8.26 7.15
N GLU A 437 20.83 -7.14 7.00
CA GLU A 437 20.24 -5.80 6.94
C GLU A 437 20.73 -5.03 5.72
N GLU A 438 19.79 -4.40 5.01
CA GLU A 438 20.07 -3.46 3.92
C GLU A 438 19.48 -2.09 4.25
N ALA A 439 20.22 -1.01 3.95
CA ALA A 439 19.77 0.35 4.19
C ALA A 439 20.12 1.26 3.00
N THR A 440 19.16 2.08 2.59
CA THR A 440 19.33 3.08 1.53
C THR A 440 18.74 4.42 1.98
N ALA A 441 19.36 5.52 1.53
CA ALA A 441 18.88 6.88 1.76
C ALA A 441 19.15 7.72 0.51
N SER A 442 18.14 8.46 0.06
CA SER A 442 18.19 9.38 -1.08
C SER A 442 18.39 10.85 -0.64
N GLY A 443 18.55 11.10 0.66
CA GLY A 443 18.67 12.44 1.23
C GLY A 443 19.28 12.45 2.63
N ALA A 444 19.11 13.58 3.34
CA ALA A 444 19.76 13.89 4.62
C ALA A 444 19.40 12.96 5.80
N ILE A 445 18.30 12.20 5.69
CA ILE A 445 17.78 11.36 6.78
C ILE A 445 18.08 9.90 6.53
N THR A 446 18.61 9.22 7.55
CA THR A 446 18.77 7.75 7.55
C THR A 446 17.89 7.10 8.62
N ILE A 447 17.54 5.84 8.40
CA ILE A 447 16.82 4.99 9.38
C ILE A 447 17.89 4.13 10.08
N SER A 448 17.95 4.20 11.41
CA SER A 448 18.88 3.38 12.20
C SER A 448 18.58 1.88 12.05
N PRO A 449 19.47 0.97 12.51
CA PRO A 449 19.05 -0.36 12.89
C PRO A 449 17.80 -0.25 13.77
N THR A 450 16.75 -1.00 13.42
CA THR A 450 15.46 -0.95 14.12
C THR A 450 15.42 -1.97 15.24
N ASP A 451 14.67 -1.64 16.29
CA ASP A 451 14.37 -2.60 17.35
C ASP A 451 13.65 -3.84 16.77
N MET A 452 14.21 -5.02 17.04
CA MET A 452 13.63 -6.30 16.61
C MET A 452 12.41 -6.68 17.44
N ASP A 453 12.26 -6.12 18.65
CA ASP A 453 11.07 -6.28 19.50
C ASP A 453 9.93 -5.33 19.10
N GLY A 454 10.17 -4.42 18.13
CA GLY A 454 9.12 -3.61 17.51
C GLY A 454 8.60 -2.45 18.37
N ASN A 455 9.35 -2.00 19.39
CA ASN A 455 8.94 -0.90 20.26
C ASN A 455 9.20 0.49 19.64
N ALA A 456 10.20 0.59 18.75
CA ALA A 456 10.72 1.87 18.27
C ALA A 456 11.24 1.85 16.82
N VAL A 457 11.13 3.00 16.16
CA VAL A 457 11.86 3.33 14.92
C VAL A 457 12.55 4.68 15.11
N THR A 458 13.88 4.74 14.88
CA THR A 458 14.66 5.98 15.02
C THR A 458 15.17 6.48 13.66
N LEU A 459 14.93 7.76 13.41
CA LEU A 459 15.46 8.51 12.26
C LEU A 459 16.64 9.36 12.72
N ASN A 460 17.63 9.57 11.86
CA ASN A 460 18.82 10.38 12.13
C ASN A 460 19.07 11.36 10.97
N ASN A 461 19.20 12.66 11.27
CA ASN A 461 19.64 13.66 10.29
C ASN A 461 21.18 13.69 10.27
N GLN A 462 21.77 13.10 9.23
CA GLN A 462 23.23 13.03 9.05
C GLN A 462 23.81 14.26 8.32
N SER A 463 22.99 15.27 8.01
CA SER A 463 23.43 16.49 7.36
C SER A 463 23.73 17.64 8.34
N GLU A 464 24.46 18.64 7.86
CA GLU A 464 24.74 19.90 8.56
C GLU A 464 23.57 20.90 8.53
N GLN A 465 22.38 20.51 8.03
CA GLN A 465 21.22 21.41 7.87
C GLN A 465 19.98 20.88 8.59
N ASP A 466 19.13 21.79 9.08
CA ASP A 466 17.86 21.45 9.73
C ASP A 466 16.83 20.98 8.69
N GLN A 467 16.43 19.70 8.76
CA GLN A 467 15.50 19.10 7.80
C GLN A 467 14.04 19.20 8.30
N PRO A 468 13.15 19.92 7.59
CA PRO A 468 11.72 19.85 7.86
C PRO A 468 11.18 18.47 7.47
N LEU A 469 10.46 17.83 8.40
CA LEU A 469 9.72 16.57 8.15
C LEU A 469 8.19 16.82 8.19
N GLY A 470 7.76 18.06 8.01
CA GLY A 470 6.36 18.46 8.16
C GLY A 470 5.44 17.70 7.21
N ASN A 471 4.46 16.96 7.74
CA ASN A 471 3.58 16.04 7.01
C ASN A 471 4.22 14.79 6.38
N TRP A 472 5.52 14.54 6.59
CA TRP A 472 6.17 13.31 6.10
C TRP A 472 5.55 12.07 6.76
N ARG A 473 5.64 10.93 6.07
CA ARG A 473 5.07 9.65 6.51
C ARG A 473 6.18 8.62 6.71
N LEU A 474 6.35 8.19 7.96
CA LEU A 474 7.17 7.04 8.33
C LEU A 474 6.29 5.80 8.30
N LYS A 475 6.70 4.81 7.52
CA LYS A 475 5.96 3.58 7.25
C LYS A 475 6.73 2.36 7.71
N ARG A 476 6.01 1.30 8.06
CA ARG A 476 6.59 -0.04 8.26
C ARG A 476 5.64 -1.12 7.76
N GLN A 477 6.19 -2.08 7.04
CA GLN A 477 5.55 -3.31 6.64
C GLN A 477 6.37 -4.47 7.23
N VAL A 478 5.68 -5.51 7.71
CA VAL A 478 6.28 -6.68 8.33
C VAL A 478 5.71 -7.92 7.66
N ASP A 479 6.61 -8.76 7.15
CA ASP A 479 6.31 -9.86 6.23
C ASP A 479 5.35 -9.40 5.10
N ASP A 480 4.29 -10.14 4.80
CA ASP A 480 3.23 -9.72 3.84
C ASP A 480 2.02 -9.05 4.54
N GLY A 481 2.27 -8.40 5.68
CA GLY A 481 1.26 -7.76 6.53
C GLY A 481 0.84 -6.35 6.07
N GLU A 482 -0.17 -5.78 6.75
CA GLU A 482 -0.66 -4.42 6.50
C GLU A 482 0.41 -3.35 6.82
N GLU A 483 0.52 -2.34 5.94
CA GLU A 483 1.47 -1.24 6.07
C GLU A 483 1.02 -0.23 7.13
N VAL A 484 1.73 -0.13 8.26
CA VAL A 484 1.42 0.83 9.33
C VAL A 484 2.14 2.17 9.08
N VAL A 485 1.39 3.29 9.17
CA VAL A 485 1.89 4.62 8.77
C VAL A 485 1.74 5.68 9.87
N TYR A 486 2.88 6.15 10.38
CA TYR A 486 2.98 7.33 11.25
C TYR A 486 3.14 8.61 10.42
N LYS A 487 2.45 9.70 10.79
CA LYS A 487 2.56 11.01 10.13
C LYS A 487 3.14 12.07 11.07
N PHE A 488 4.22 12.72 10.65
CA PHE A 488 4.84 13.83 11.38
C PHE A 488 3.95 15.09 11.37
N SER A 489 3.96 15.83 12.48
CA SER A 489 3.17 17.06 12.60
C SER A 489 3.62 18.12 11.57
N PRO A 490 2.72 19.01 11.07
CA PRO A 490 3.07 19.97 10.01
C PRO A 490 4.18 20.98 10.34
N LYS A 491 4.62 21.07 11.60
CA LYS A 491 5.67 21.98 12.08
C LYS A 491 6.92 21.25 12.59
N PHE A 492 7.04 19.95 12.37
CA PHE A 492 8.19 19.17 12.85
C PHE A 492 9.43 19.42 11.98
N VAL A 493 10.56 19.71 12.63
CA VAL A 493 11.88 19.92 12.01
C VAL A 493 12.90 19.12 12.82
N LEU A 494 13.65 18.26 12.13
CA LEU A 494 14.74 17.48 12.72
C LEU A 494 16.06 18.20 12.45
N LYS A 495 16.71 18.69 13.52
CA LYS A 495 17.89 19.53 13.36
C LYS A 495 19.10 18.79 12.82
N ALA A 496 20.07 19.54 12.29
CA ALA A 496 21.37 19.02 11.89
C ALA A 496 21.99 18.14 13.00
N GLY A 497 22.42 16.92 12.66
CA GLY A 497 23.03 15.98 13.59
C GLY A 497 22.13 15.43 14.70
N GLN A 498 20.80 15.65 14.65
CA GLN A 498 19.86 15.12 15.64
C GLN A 498 19.10 13.89 15.14
N SER A 499 18.75 13.01 16.08
CA SER A 499 17.83 11.89 15.87
C SER A 499 16.46 12.14 16.51
N VAL A 500 15.45 11.43 16.00
CA VAL A 500 14.11 11.34 16.58
C VAL A 500 13.66 9.89 16.60
N THR A 501 13.20 9.42 17.76
CA THR A 501 12.63 8.09 17.94
C THR A 501 11.11 8.20 17.98
N VAL A 502 10.44 7.36 17.18
CA VAL A 502 8.99 7.18 17.23
C VAL A 502 8.69 5.87 17.93
N TRP A 503 8.25 5.98 19.18
CA TRP A 503 7.88 4.88 20.07
C TRP A 503 6.43 4.44 19.83
N SER A 504 6.16 3.14 19.91
CA SER A 504 4.79 2.62 19.92
C SER A 504 4.12 2.84 21.29
N ALA A 505 2.81 2.59 21.39
CA ALA A 505 2.06 2.78 22.64
C ALA A 505 2.53 1.82 23.76
N ASP A 506 2.86 0.57 23.42
CA ASP A 506 3.20 -0.47 24.40
C ASP A 506 4.65 -0.38 24.91
N ALA A 507 5.49 0.42 24.24
CA ALA A 507 6.90 0.65 24.62
C ALA A 507 7.07 1.34 26.00
N GLY A 508 6.00 1.87 26.60
CA GLY A 508 6.00 2.46 27.94
C GLY A 508 6.71 3.83 28.07
N VAL A 509 7.27 4.37 26.98
CA VAL A 509 8.03 5.62 26.99
C VAL A 509 7.11 6.86 27.01
N ALA A 510 7.47 7.86 27.80
CA ALA A 510 6.73 9.12 27.88
C ALA A 510 7.00 10.01 26.64
N HIS A 511 5.99 10.77 26.21
CA HIS A 511 6.10 11.63 25.03
C HIS A 511 6.89 12.91 25.33
N SER A 512 8.12 13.01 24.82
CA SER A 512 8.99 14.20 24.93
C SER A 512 9.52 14.67 23.56
N PRO A 513 8.73 15.44 22.78
CA PRO A 513 9.22 16.13 21.60
C PRO A 513 10.37 17.11 21.90
N PRO A 514 11.32 17.32 20.97
CA PRO A 514 11.33 16.78 19.60
C PRO A 514 11.95 15.39 19.46
N THR A 515 12.63 14.86 20.47
CA THR A 515 13.40 13.61 20.37
C THR A 515 12.54 12.36 20.44
N ASP A 516 11.47 12.36 21.23
CA ASP A 516 10.69 11.15 21.54
C ASP A 516 9.20 11.36 21.24
N LEU A 517 8.77 10.81 20.10
CA LEU A 517 7.40 10.87 19.63
C LEU A 517 6.67 9.58 20.00
N LEU A 518 5.52 9.69 20.67
CA LEU A 518 4.75 8.52 21.11
C LEU A 518 3.53 8.30 20.20
N TRP A 519 3.48 7.19 19.49
CA TRP A 519 2.40 6.84 18.59
C TRP A 519 1.25 6.15 19.33
N LYS A 520 0.51 6.94 20.11
CA LYS A 520 -0.57 6.49 21.02
C LYS A 520 -1.72 5.67 20.40
N SER A 521 -1.82 5.59 19.06
CA SER A 521 -2.87 4.82 18.37
C SER A 521 -2.39 3.45 17.87
N GLN A 522 -1.12 3.10 18.07
CA GLN A 522 -0.52 1.88 17.54
C GLN A 522 0.24 1.13 18.65
N ALA A 523 -0.17 -0.11 18.92
CA ALA A 523 0.37 -0.96 20.00
C ALA A 523 1.88 -1.21 19.85
N SER A 524 2.29 -1.79 18.71
CA SER A 524 3.69 -2.02 18.31
C SER A 524 3.92 -1.68 16.84
N TRP A 525 5.19 -1.56 16.45
CA TRP A 525 5.63 -1.46 15.06
C TRP A 525 5.66 -2.82 14.32
N GLY A 526 5.20 -3.90 14.96
CA GLY A 526 5.22 -5.27 14.43
C GLY A 526 6.61 -5.93 14.47
N THR A 527 6.61 -7.25 14.61
CA THR A 527 7.80 -8.12 14.63
C THR A 527 7.55 -9.29 13.68
N GLY A 528 8.59 -9.75 12.97
CA GLY A 528 8.44 -10.70 11.86
C GLY A 528 9.77 -11.16 11.26
N SER A 529 9.71 -11.90 10.14
CA SER A 529 10.91 -12.47 9.49
C SER A 529 11.56 -11.51 8.48
N VAL A 530 10.75 -10.70 7.80
CA VAL A 530 11.13 -9.62 6.90
C VAL A 530 10.50 -8.33 7.43
N ILE A 531 11.29 -7.28 7.60
CA ILE A 531 10.83 -5.98 8.12
C ILE A 531 11.31 -4.89 7.16
N ILE A 532 10.36 -4.19 6.53
CA ILE A 532 10.63 -3.07 5.61
C ILE A 532 10.14 -1.79 6.29
N THR A 533 11.05 -0.86 6.58
CA THR A 533 10.74 0.45 7.16
C THR A 533 11.14 1.54 6.17
N SER A 534 10.23 2.46 5.83
CA SER A 534 10.49 3.52 4.85
C SER A 534 9.98 4.88 5.28
N LEU A 535 10.67 5.93 4.83
CA LEU A 535 10.31 7.32 5.06
C LEU A 535 9.93 7.96 3.73
N THR A 536 8.75 8.57 3.68
CA THR A 536 8.23 9.23 2.47
C THR A 536 7.95 10.72 2.71
N ASN A 537 8.36 11.54 1.74
CA ASN A 537 8.11 12.99 1.69
C ASN A 537 6.60 13.27 1.47
N VAL A 538 6.20 14.54 1.59
CA VAL A 538 4.84 15.03 1.30
C VAL A 538 4.40 14.63 -0.12
N ASP A 539 5.31 14.75 -1.07
CA ASP A 539 5.12 14.46 -2.50
C ASP A 539 5.04 12.95 -2.81
N GLY A 540 5.26 12.09 -1.81
CA GLY A 540 5.16 10.62 -1.91
C GLY A 540 6.48 9.90 -2.19
N GLU A 541 7.54 10.63 -2.53
CA GLU A 541 8.88 10.08 -2.79
C GLU A 541 9.48 9.38 -1.56
N GLU A 542 10.10 8.21 -1.76
CA GLU A 542 10.81 7.46 -0.73
C GLU A 542 12.22 8.03 -0.53
N VAL A 543 12.45 8.67 0.62
CA VAL A 543 13.71 9.37 0.93
C VAL A 543 14.68 8.53 1.74
N ALA A 544 14.20 7.50 2.44
CA ALA A 544 15.02 6.50 3.12
C ALA A 544 14.26 5.18 3.29
N ARG A 545 14.97 4.05 3.24
CA ARG A 545 14.43 2.69 3.39
C ARG A 545 15.43 1.80 4.13
N ARG A 546 14.93 0.93 5.00
CA ARG A 546 15.69 -0.16 5.63
C ARG A 546 14.92 -1.47 5.53
N ASN A 547 15.58 -2.50 5.01
CA ASN A 547 15.09 -3.87 4.97
C ASN A 547 15.89 -4.69 5.99
N VAL A 548 15.22 -5.49 6.81
CA VAL A 548 15.85 -6.44 7.74
C VAL A 548 15.26 -7.82 7.47
N THR A 549 16.11 -8.82 7.32
CA THR A 549 15.71 -10.22 7.06
C THR A 549 16.38 -11.16 8.04
N LYS A 550 15.61 -12.07 8.63
CA LYS A 550 16.06 -13.03 9.64
C LYS A 550 16.06 -14.44 9.07
N THR A 551 17.22 -15.09 9.05
CA THR A 551 17.39 -16.43 8.47
C THR A 551 17.82 -17.41 9.55
N GLN A 552 16.98 -18.40 9.82
CA GLN A 552 17.26 -19.49 10.76
C GLN A 552 17.85 -20.66 9.97
N MET A 553 19.03 -21.14 10.38
CA MET A 553 19.63 -22.36 9.82
C MET A 553 19.29 -23.54 10.72
N GLU A 554 18.54 -24.51 10.20
CA GLU A 554 18.49 -25.86 10.74
C GLU A 554 19.66 -26.66 10.16
N VAL A 555 20.38 -27.41 11.00
CA VAL A 555 21.53 -28.22 10.58
C VAL A 555 21.07 -29.66 10.38
N GLU A 556 20.57 -29.97 9.19
CA GLU A 556 20.46 -31.35 8.72
C GLU A 556 21.82 -31.84 8.17
N ASN A 557 22.09 -33.13 8.31
CA ASN A 557 23.38 -33.74 8.01
C ASN A 557 23.36 -34.53 6.68
N GLU A 558 24.58 -34.78 6.18
CA GLU A 558 24.97 -35.82 5.22
C GLU A 558 24.59 -35.69 3.71
N ASP A 559 25.66 -35.72 2.91
CA ASP A 559 25.84 -36.41 1.63
C ASP A 559 24.96 -36.13 0.39
N GLY A 560 25.53 -35.35 -0.54
CA GLY A 560 26.23 -35.98 -1.69
C GLY A 560 25.70 -35.76 -3.12
N THR A 561 26.61 -35.31 -4.02
CA THR A 561 26.53 -35.30 -5.52
C THR A 561 25.39 -34.48 -6.17
N GLU A 562 25.63 -33.47 -7.04
CA GLU A 562 26.23 -33.47 -8.41
C GLU A 562 25.37 -34.17 -9.51
N GLU A 563 25.18 -33.66 -10.74
CA GLU A 563 24.54 -32.38 -11.17
C GLU A 563 23.69 -32.64 -12.48
N GLU A 564 23.59 -31.91 -13.62
CA GLU A 564 24.25 -30.73 -14.24
C GLU A 564 23.23 -29.68 -14.77
N MET A 565 23.60 -28.39 -14.67
CA MET A 565 22.89 -27.17 -15.07
C MET A 565 22.49 -27.09 -16.57
N ALA A 566 21.20 -26.83 -16.87
CA ALA A 566 20.72 -26.67 -18.26
C ALA A 566 19.55 -25.66 -18.48
N GLN A 567 19.82 -24.37 -18.24
CA GLN A 567 19.72 -23.26 -19.23
C GLN A 567 18.41 -23.00 -20.06
N LYS A 568 18.25 -21.72 -20.44
CA LYS A 568 17.52 -21.17 -21.62
C LYS A 568 16.08 -20.64 -21.49
N VAL A 569 16.02 -19.42 -20.92
CA VAL A 569 14.96 -18.39 -21.04
C VAL A 569 14.50 -18.15 -22.49
N LYS A 570 13.18 -18.00 -22.70
CA LYS A 570 12.67 -16.95 -23.60
C LYS A 570 11.30 -16.41 -23.21
N VAL A 571 11.20 -15.10 -23.12
CA VAL A 571 9.94 -14.33 -22.94
C VAL A 571 9.29 -14.12 -24.31
N SER A 572 7.95 -14.10 -24.36
CA SER A 572 7.22 -13.48 -25.47
C SER A 572 5.85 -13.00 -25.01
N SER A 573 5.76 -11.73 -24.60
CA SER A 573 4.48 -11.03 -24.50
C SER A 573 4.00 -10.65 -25.90
N ARG A 574 2.70 -10.78 -26.16
CA ARG A 574 1.99 -9.91 -27.11
C ARG A 574 0.52 -9.80 -26.71
N GLU A 575 0.04 -8.57 -26.69
CA GLU A 575 -1.29 -8.19 -26.25
C GLU A 575 -2.31 -8.23 -27.41
N CYS A 576 -3.52 -7.72 -27.12
CA CYS A 576 -4.53 -7.23 -28.05
C CYS A 576 -5.38 -8.29 -28.79
N ALA A 577 -6.68 -8.04 -29.04
CA ALA A 577 -7.50 -6.88 -28.69
C ALA A 577 -9.01 -7.16 -28.67
N ILE A 578 -9.73 -6.33 -27.91
CA ILE A 578 -11.05 -5.71 -28.18
C ILE A 578 -12.15 -6.58 -28.80
N MET A 579 -13.25 -6.72 -28.05
CA MET A 579 -14.60 -6.36 -28.52
C MET A 579 -15.41 -5.73 -27.39
#